data_AF-A0A392PEF4-F1
#
_entry.id   AF-A0A392PEF4-F1
#
_cell.length_a   1.000
_cell.length_b   1.000
_cell.length_c   1.000
_cell.angle_alpha   90.00
_cell.angle_beta   90.00
_cell.angle_gamma   90.00
#
_symmetry.space_group_name_H-M   'P 1'
#
loop_
_entity.id
_entity.type
_entity.pdbx_description
1 polymer ?
#
loop_
_entity_poly.entity_id
_entity_poly.type
_entity_poly.pdbx_seq_one_letter_code
_entity_poly.pdbx_strand_id
1 'polypeptide(L)'
;EISGLPMLNTDLEVDGTYPAEVEVFRQKILEADSCLFASPDYNYSITPPLKNALDWGSRPPNVWAGKAAAAVSAVGGGRRAQFHLRQIGVFLDLHFINKPEFYLNAHRPPGKFDANGDLVDLETKERLKEMIVSLKIFTLR
;
A
#
# COMPACT_ATOMS: atom_id res chain seq x y z
N GLU A 1 5.01 -3.80 8.20
CA GLU A 1 6.46 -3.82 7.93
C GLU A 1 6.70 -4.90 6.88
N ILE A 2 7.46 -4.61 5.82
CA ILE A 2 7.72 -5.49 4.67
C ILE A 2 9.23 -5.66 4.35
N SER A 3 10.12 -4.98 5.06
CA SER A 3 11.58 -5.01 4.86
C SER A 3 12.19 -6.39 5.14
N GLY A 4 11.58 -7.15 6.05
CA GLY A 4 12.04 -8.50 6.40
C GLY A 4 11.60 -9.59 5.43
N LEU A 5 10.76 -9.28 4.43
CA LEU A 5 10.27 -10.30 3.51
C LEU A 5 11.39 -10.75 2.56
N PRO A 6 11.65 -12.07 2.43
CA PRO A 6 12.57 -12.57 1.42
C PRO A 6 12.05 -12.19 0.03
N MET A 7 12.92 -12.12 -0.97
CA MET A 7 12.45 -12.02 -2.35
C MET A 7 11.61 -13.25 -2.67
N LEU A 8 10.48 -13.07 -3.35
CA LEU A 8 9.60 -14.16 -3.73
C LEU A 8 10.40 -15.26 -4.42
N ASN A 9 10.35 -16.45 -3.82
CA ASN A 9 10.93 -17.66 -4.35
C ASN A 9 9.97 -18.82 -4.05
N THR A 10 9.46 -19.47 -5.09
CA THR A 10 8.52 -20.58 -4.95
C THR A 10 9.13 -21.82 -4.32
N ASP A 11 10.46 -21.95 -4.30
CA ASP A 11 11.16 -23.04 -3.61
C ASP A 11 11.03 -22.94 -2.08
N LEU A 12 10.67 -21.76 -1.57
CA LEU A 12 10.38 -21.55 -0.15
C LEU A 12 8.96 -21.98 0.23
N GLU A 13 8.17 -22.46 -0.73
CA GLU A 13 6.83 -23.01 -0.49
C GLU A 13 6.95 -24.50 -0.16
N VAL A 14 6.78 -24.83 1.12
CA VAL A 14 6.94 -26.19 1.61
C VAL A 14 5.63 -26.62 2.27
N ASP A 15 5.08 -27.74 1.81
CA ASP A 15 3.84 -28.33 2.33
C ASP A 15 2.65 -27.35 2.42
N GLY A 16 2.58 -26.40 1.47
CA GLY A 16 1.53 -25.38 1.42
C GLY A 16 1.70 -24.22 2.40
N THR A 17 2.89 -24.06 2.98
CA THR A 17 3.24 -22.97 3.90
C THR A 17 4.38 -22.10 3.35
N TYR A 18 4.52 -20.90 3.89
CA TYR A 18 5.54 -19.92 3.53
C TYR A 18 6.52 -19.65 4.69
N PRO A 19 7.65 -18.95 4.44
CA PRO A 19 8.52 -18.50 5.53
C PRO A 19 7.76 -17.78 6.64
N ALA A 20 8.20 -17.93 7.89
CA ALA A 20 7.47 -17.44 9.07
C ALA A 20 7.16 -15.93 9.00
N GLU A 21 8.11 -15.13 8.52
CA GLU A 21 7.93 -13.69 8.31
C GLU A 21 6.88 -13.37 7.23
N VAL A 22 6.75 -14.23 6.21
CA VAL A 22 5.73 -14.12 5.17
C VAL A 22 4.36 -14.47 5.76
N GLU A 23 4.25 -15.53 6.56
CA GLU A 23 2.99 -15.90 7.21
C GLU A 23 2.52 -14.84 8.21
N VAL A 24 3.41 -14.30 9.03
CA VAL A 24 3.10 -13.19 9.94
C VAL A 24 2.61 -11.96 9.16
N PHE A 25 3.22 -11.68 8.01
CA PHE A 25 2.78 -10.59 7.14
C PHE A 25 1.39 -10.87 6.54
N ARG A 26 1.15 -12.08 6.02
CA ARG A 26 -0.12 -12.51 5.44
C ARG A 26 -1.26 -12.46 6.46
N GLN A 27 -1.00 -12.90 7.69
CA GLN A 27 -1.97 -12.87 8.77
C GLN A 27 -2.42 -11.44 9.11
N LYS A 28 -1.50 -10.47 9.11
CA LYS A 28 -1.85 -9.04 9.32
C LYS A 28 -2.78 -8.51 8.24
N ILE A 29 -2.66 -8.98 7.00
CA ILE A 29 -3.56 -8.57 5.91
C ILE A 29 -4.94 -9.19 6.12
N LEU A 30 -5.00 -10.47 6.49
CA LEU A 30 -6.27 -11.16 6.78
C LEU A 30 -7.05 -10.47 7.89
N GLU A 31 -6.37 -10.06 8.96
CA GLU A 31 -6.94 -9.35 10.12
C GLU A 31 -7.33 -7.90 9.84
N ALA A 32 -6.75 -7.27 8.82
CA ALA A 32 -7.03 -5.87 8.50
C ALA A 32 -8.39 -5.70 7.81
N ASP A 33 -9.17 -4.69 8.21
CA ASP A 33 -10.42 -4.36 7.51
C ASP A 33 -10.16 -3.77 6.11
N SER A 34 -9.06 -3.02 5.96
CA SER A 34 -8.65 -2.37 4.71
C SER A 34 -7.14 -2.15 4.64
N CYS A 35 -6.64 -1.84 3.43
CA CYS A 35 -5.22 -1.61 3.18
C CYS A 35 -4.95 -0.17 2.71
N LEU A 36 -4.08 0.54 3.43
CA LEU A 36 -3.54 1.81 2.99
C LEU A 36 -2.10 1.61 2.49
N PHE A 37 -1.89 1.76 1.19
CA PHE A 37 -0.58 1.61 0.57
C PHE A 37 0.17 2.94 0.51
N ALA A 38 1.36 2.98 1.09
CA ALA A 38 2.28 4.12 1.00
C ALA A 38 3.57 3.68 0.31
N SER A 39 3.86 4.23 -0.87
CA SER A 39 5.09 3.93 -1.61
C SER A 39 5.59 5.15 -2.36
N PRO A 40 6.91 5.38 -2.42
CA PRO A 40 7.48 6.29 -3.41
C PRO A 40 7.31 5.70 -4.82
N ASP A 41 7.64 6.50 -5.83
CA ASP A 41 7.69 6.11 -7.24
C ASP A 41 9.14 5.87 -7.64
N TYR A 42 9.48 4.62 -7.98
CA TYR A 42 10.80 4.25 -8.47
C TYR A 42 10.68 3.93 -9.95
N ASN A 43 11.38 4.71 -10.79
CA ASN A 43 11.43 4.51 -12.24
C ASN A 43 10.04 4.40 -12.90
N TYR A 44 9.12 5.29 -12.53
CA TYR A 44 7.76 5.37 -13.07
C TYR A 44 6.86 4.19 -12.67
N SER A 45 7.17 3.51 -11.57
CA SER A 45 6.41 2.35 -11.10
C SER A 45 6.44 2.22 -9.58
N ILE A 46 5.75 1.21 -9.08
CA ILE A 46 5.81 0.79 -7.68
C ILE A 46 7.22 0.32 -7.32
N THR A 47 7.53 0.38 -6.03
CA THR A 47 8.84 -0.06 -5.53
C THR A 47 8.96 -1.59 -5.55
N PRO A 48 10.19 -2.13 -5.72
CA PRO A 48 10.41 -3.58 -5.64
C PRO A 48 9.95 -4.22 -4.32
N PRO A 49 10.20 -3.63 -3.13
CA PRO A 49 9.68 -4.19 -1.88
C PRO A 49 8.15 -4.26 -1.83
N LEU A 50 7.45 -3.22 -2.30
CA LEU A 50 5.98 -3.25 -2.36
C LEU A 50 5.49 -4.34 -3.31
N LYS A 51 6.09 -4.46 -4.50
CA LYS A 51 5.71 -5.53 -5.44
C LYS A 51 5.94 -6.92 -4.85
N ASN A 52 7.09 -7.12 -4.20
CA ASN A 52 7.41 -8.38 -3.53
C ASN A 52 6.39 -8.74 -2.45
N ALA A 53 5.98 -7.76 -1.63
CA ALA A 53 4.96 -7.94 -0.61
C ALA A 53 3.59 -8.32 -1.22
N LEU A 54 3.19 -7.64 -2.30
CA LEU A 54 1.97 -7.98 -3.04
C LEU A 54 2.02 -9.42 -3.57
N ASP A 55 3.17 -9.84 -4.12
CA ASP A 55 3.35 -11.19 -4.66
C ASP A 55 3.24 -12.27 -3.59
N TRP A 56 3.89 -12.08 -2.44
CA TRP A 56 3.76 -12.99 -1.30
C TRP A 56 2.33 -13.12 -0.79
N GLY A 57 1.60 -12.01 -0.68
CA GLY A 57 0.19 -12.04 -0.28
C GLY A 57 -0.73 -12.64 -1.35
N SER A 58 -0.31 -12.66 -2.62
CA SER A 58 -1.07 -13.27 -3.72
C SER A 58 -1.00 -14.79 -3.76
N ARG A 59 0.01 -15.39 -3.11
CA ARG A 59 0.21 -16.85 -3.10
C ARG A 59 -1.01 -17.55 -2.47
N PRO A 60 -1.49 -18.68 -3.02
CA PRO A 60 -2.76 -19.28 -2.60
C PRO A 60 -2.81 -19.71 -1.11
N PRO A 61 -3.81 -19.28 -0.32
CA PRO A 61 -4.92 -18.42 -0.73
C PRO A 61 -4.50 -16.94 -0.83
N ASN A 62 -5.00 -16.23 -1.85
CA ASN A 62 -4.78 -14.79 -2.00
C ASN A 62 -5.39 -14.04 -0.81
N VAL A 63 -4.54 -13.44 0.04
CA VAL A 63 -4.99 -12.76 1.27
C VAL A 63 -5.44 -11.32 1.02
N TRP A 64 -5.25 -10.79 -0.18
CA TRP A 64 -5.69 -9.45 -0.58
C TRP A 64 -7.15 -9.39 -1.02
N ALA A 65 -7.73 -10.53 -1.40
CA ALA A 65 -9.02 -10.59 -2.06
C ALA A 65 -10.14 -9.97 -1.21
N GLY A 66 -11.00 -9.17 -1.85
CA GLY A 66 -12.11 -8.45 -1.24
C GLY A 66 -11.72 -7.29 -0.32
N LYS A 67 -10.42 -7.01 -0.09
CA LYS A 67 -10.01 -5.93 0.81
C LYS A 67 -10.20 -4.57 0.15
N ALA A 68 -10.85 -3.66 0.87
CA ALA A 68 -10.89 -2.24 0.54
C ALA A 68 -9.47 -1.65 0.60
N ALA A 69 -9.14 -0.75 -0.35
CA ALA A 69 -7.80 -0.20 -0.46
C ALA A 69 -7.76 1.29 -0.80
N ALA A 70 -6.69 1.96 -0.38
CA ALA A 70 -6.31 3.29 -0.84
C ALA A 70 -4.80 3.39 -1.02
N ALA A 71 -4.33 4.42 -1.73
CA ALA A 71 -2.92 4.66 -1.95
C ALA A 71 -2.54 6.13 -1.67
N VAL A 72 -1.35 6.32 -1.10
CA VAL A 72 -0.71 7.62 -0.86
C VAL A 72 0.69 7.64 -1.45
N SER A 73 1.10 8.80 -1.94
CA SER A 73 2.48 9.05 -2.37
C SER A 73 2.91 10.46 -1.97
N ALA A 74 4.13 10.59 -1.46
CA ALA A 74 4.65 11.85 -0.94
C ALA A 74 5.72 12.54 -1.81
N VAL A 75 6.34 11.82 -2.74
CA VAL A 75 7.48 12.30 -3.53
C VAL A 75 7.34 11.88 -4.99
N GLY A 76 7.90 12.67 -5.93
CA GLY A 76 8.12 12.26 -7.33
C GLY A 76 6.88 12.21 -8.21
N GLY A 77 5.73 12.72 -7.75
CA GLY A 77 4.49 12.70 -8.53
C GLY A 77 3.95 11.29 -8.76
N GLY A 78 3.94 10.45 -7.69
CA GLY A 78 3.62 9.02 -7.67
C GLY A 78 2.25 8.56 -8.19
N ARG A 79 1.60 9.35 -9.03
CA ARG A 79 0.45 8.98 -9.87
C ARG A 79 0.72 7.71 -10.66
N ARG A 80 1.86 7.59 -11.34
CA ARG A 80 2.17 6.41 -12.17
C ARG A 80 2.25 5.14 -11.34
N ALA A 81 3.02 5.17 -10.25
CA ALA A 81 3.07 4.07 -9.28
C ALA A 81 1.67 3.70 -8.74
N GLN A 82 0.82 4.68 -8.39
CA GLN A 82 -0.54 4.40 -7.93
C GLN A 82 -1.42 3.76 -9.02
N PHE A 83 -1.28 4.15 -10.29
CA PHE A 83 -2.01 3.51 -11.38
C PHE A 83 -1.53 2.08 -11.65
N HIS A 84 -0.22 1.82 -11.63
CA HIS A 84 0.31 0.46 -11.71
C HIS A 84 -0.16 -0.40 -10.52
N LEU A 85 -0.16 0.16 -9.30
CA LEU A 85 -0.69 -0.52 -8.12
C LEU A 85 -2.17 -0.89 -8.29
N ARG A 86 -2.99 0.04 -8.78
CA ARG A 86 -4.42 -0.22 -9.07
C ARG A 86 -4.60 -1.30 -10.12
N GLN A 87 -3.79 -1.30 -11.18
CA GLN A 87 -3.81 -2.34 -12.20
C GLN A 87 -3.48 -3.72 -11.62
N ILE A 88 -2.45 -3.82 -10.77
CA ILE A 88 -2.14 -5.06 -10.03
C ILE A 88 -3.30 -5.46 -9.12
N GLY A 89 -3.92 -4.47 -8.46
CA GLY A 89 -5.09 -4.64 -7.61
C GLY A 89 -6.26 -5.35 -8.28
N VAL A 90 -6.44 -5.18 -9.59
CA VAL A 90 -7.49 -5.89 -10.34
C VAL A 90 -7.29 -7.40 -10.27
N PHE A 91 -6.05 -7.90 -10.44
CA PHE A 91 -5.77 -9.33 -10.35
C PHE A 91 -5.87 -9.85 -8.91
N LEU A 92 -5.45 -9.03 -7.94
CA LEU A 92 -5.48 -9.38 -6.51
C LEU A 92 -6.86 -9.27 -5.88
N ASP A 93 -7.88 -8.83 -6.62
CA ASP A 93 -9.23 -8.51 -6.12
C ASP A 93 -9.20 -7.50 -4.97
N LEU A 94 -8.34 -6.48 -5.08
CA LEU A 94 -8.31 -5.32 -4.19
C LEU A 94 -9.30 -4.26 -4.67
N HIS A 95 -10.13 -3.74 -3.77
CA HIS A 95 -11.16 -2.76 -4.11
C HIS A 95 -10.70 -1.36 -3.70
N PHE A 96 -10.05 -0.66 -4.64
CA PHE A 96 -9.54 0.67 -4.36
C PHE A 96 -10.63 1.74 -4.35
N ILE A 97 -10.61 2.66 -3.37
CA ILE A 97 -11.37 3.90 -3.48
C ILE A 97 -10.90 4.71 -4.69
N ASN A 98 -11.85 5.34 -5.38
CA ASN A 98 -11.56 6.16 -6.55
C ASN A 98 -11.26 7.61 -6.18
N LYS A 99 -11.89 8.14 -5.12
CA LYS A 99 -11.77 9.53 -4.67
C LYS A 99 -11.89 9.67 -3.14
N PRO A 100 -11.32 10.73 -2.55
CA PRO A 100 -10.33 11.62 -3.17
C PRO A 100 -9.00 10.87 -3.39
N GLU A 101 -8.27 11.22 -4.45
CA GLU A 101 -6.91 10.71 -4.64
C GLU A 101 -5.93 11.53 -3.80
N PHE A 102 -4.89 10.88 -3.27
CA PHE A 102 -3.88 11.55 -2.44
C PHE A 102 -2.50 11.53 -3.08
N TYR A 103 -2.02 12.73 -3.42
CA TYR A 103 -0.67 13.00 -3.90
C TYR A 103 -0.12 14.21 -3.17
N LEU A 104 1.08 14.05 -2.62
CA LEU A 104 1.84 15.11 -1.99
C LEU A 104 3.16 15.30 -2.74
N ASN A 105 3.60 16.55 -2.85
CA ASN A 105 4.94 16.90 -3.32
C ASN A 105 5.72 17.44 -2.12
N ALA A 106 6.27 16.54 -1.31
CA ALA A 106 6.85 16.84 -0.01
C ALA A 106 8.06 17.80 -0.06
N HIS A 107 8.75 17.86 -1.20
CA HIS A 107 9.91 18.73 -1.39
C HIS A 107 9.55 20.17 -1.76
N ARG A 108 8.27 20.45 -2.08
CA ARG A 108 7.84 21.80 -2.42
C ARG A 108 7.66 22.62 -1.13
N PRO A 109 8.26 23.82 -1.02
CA PRO A 109 8.00 24.72 0.11
C PRO A 109 6.51 25.14 0.20
N PRO A 110 5.99 25.43 1.41
CA PRO A 110 6.64 25.24 2.71
C PRO A 110 6.83 23.75 3.03
N GLY A 111 7.86 23.44 3.84
CA GLY A 111 8.16 22.06 4.26
C GLY A 111 6.93 21.38 4.86
N LYS A 112 6.68 20.14 4.42
CA LYS A 112 5.46 19.40 4.78
C LYS A 112 5.63 18.52 6.02
N PHE A 113 6.87 18.15 6.32
CA PHE A 113 7.26 17.29 7.43
C PHE A 113 8.25 18.01 8.34
N ASP A 114 8.23 17.71 9.63
CA ASP A 114 9.24 18.15 10.57
C ASP A 114 10.47 17.22 10.60
N ALA A 115 11.40 17.48 11.52
CA ALA A 115 12.63 16.71 11.66
C ALA A 115 12.42 15.27 12.14
N ASN A 116 11.27 14.96 12.74
CA ASN A 116 10.92 13.60 13.19
C ASN A 116 10.24 12.79 12.07
N GLY A 117 9.95 13.44 10.93
CA GLY A 117 9.20 12.83 9.83
C GLY A 117 7.68 12.90 10.02
N ASP A 118 7.20 13.70 10.98
CA ASP A 118 5.77 13.90 11.17
C ASP A 118 5.25 14.90 10.15
N LEU A 119 4.11 14.57 9.52
CA LEU A 119 3.40 15.52 8.66
C LEU A 119 2.94 16.68 9.55
N VAL A 120 3.32 17.92 9.24
CA VAL A 120 2.96 19.12 10.02
C VAL A 120 2.06 20.10 9.26
N ASP A 121 2.05 20.02 7.94
CA ASP A 121 1.22 20.88 7.09
C ASP A 121 -0.29 20.59 7.25
N LEU A 122 -1.03 21.56 7.78
CA LEU A 122 -2.44 21.40 8.16
C LEU A 122 -3.35 21.09 6.95
N GLU A 123 -3.12 21.72 5.81
CA GLU A 123 -3.89 21.47 4.59
C GLU A 123 -3.69 20.03 4.11
N THR A 124 -2.44 19.55 4.10
CA THR A 124 -2.13 18.17 3.74
C THR A 124 -2.74 17.17 4.73
N LYS A 125 -2.75 17.49 6.04
CA LYS A 125 -3.41 16.66 7.06
C LYS A 125 -4.91 16.51 6.78
N GLU A 126 -5.60 17.60 6.47
CA GLU A 126 -7.04 17.53 6.19
C GLU A 126 -7.33 16.72 4.93
N ARG A 127 -6.57 16.93 3.85
CA ARG A 127 -6.70 16.12 2.62
C ARG A 127 -6.43 14.64 2.85
N LEU A 128 -5.45 14.28 3.69
CA LEU A 128 -5.16 12.90 4.05
C LEU A 128 -6.30 12.30 4.87
N LYS A 129 -6.83 13.07 5.82
CA LYS A 129 -7.97 12.68 6.66
C LYS A 129 -9.24 12.44 5.82
N GLU A 130 -9.56 13.31 4.87
CA GLU A 130 -10.68 13.12 3.95
C GLU A 130 -10.58 11.81 3.17
N MET A 131 -9.37 11.47 2.68
CA MET A 131 -9.12 10.21 1.99
C MET A 131 -9.30 9.01 2.93
N ILE A 132 -8.76 9.06 4.15
CA ILE A 132 -8.90 7.99 5.14
C ILE A 132 -10.36 7.79 5.54
N VAL A 133 -11.13 8.87 5.69
CA VAL A 133 -12.58 8.80 5.95
C VAL A 133 -13.31 8.13 4.78
N SER A 134 -12.95 8.46 3.54
CA SER A 134 -13.50 7.80 2.34
C SER A 134 -13.20 6.30 2.32
N LEU A 135 -11.96 5.90 2.63
CA LEU A 135 -11.57 4.49 2.75
C LEU A 135 -12.38 3.77 3.83
N LYS A 136 -12.53 4.39 5.01
CA LYS A 136 -13.32 3.84 6.12
C LYS A 136 -14.78 3.61 5.70
N ILE A 137 -15.41 4.59 5.05
CA ILE A 137 -16.80 4.46 4.57
C ILE A 137 -16.90 3.33 3.55
N PHE A 138 -15.96 3.24 2.62
CA PHE A 138 -15.94 2.19 1.59
C PHE A 138 -15.74 0.80 2.19
N THR A 139 -14.94 0.68 3.25
CA THR A 139 -14.68 -0.58 3.97
C THR A 139 -15.93 -1.14 4.66
N LEU A 140 -16.88 -0.28 5.04
CA LEU A 140 -18.10 -0.67 5.76
C LEU A 140 -19.30 -0.96 4.84
N ARG A 141 -19.12 -0.94 3.52
CA ARG A 141 -20.18 -1.23 2.54
C ARG A 141 -20.25 -2.72 2.24
#